data_AF-A0A9E2D376-F1
#
_entry.id   AF-A0A9E2D376-F1
#
_cell.length_a   1.000
_cell.length_b   1.000
_cell.length_c   1.000
_cell.angle_alpha   90.00
_cell.angle_beta   90.00
_cell.angle_gamma   90.00
#
_symmetry.space_group_name_H-M   'P 1'
#
loop_
_entity.id
_entity.type
_entity.pdbx_description
1 polymer ?
#
loop_
_entity_poly.entity_id
_entity_poly.type
_entity_poly.pdbx_seq_one_letter_code
_entity_poly.pdbx_strand_id
1 'polypeptide(L)'
;MLKRSLVNVALSLALTVSWPLMAAAADHTGMAGTVERTKVPHKKTSSLDAQTVDGIKASAQLNDVREAMAKAGKEETHHLLVFFTNQAGAAIKSDVVAVKVTSPDGIEGQALPLHGMGLHYGVDLKLAQPGTYQFAVGTQFSDGKKRQFVFSTAVK
;
A
#
# COMPACT_ATOMS: atom_id res chain seq x y z
N MET A 1 -23.98 -47.00 -28.32
CA MET A 1 -24.84 -45.88 -28.75
C MET A 1 -23.96 -44.70 -29.11
N LEU A 2 -23.84 -44.38 -30.41
CA LEU A 2 -23.15 -43.18 -30.91
C LEU A 2 -24.11 -41.99 -30.85
N LYS A 3 -23.65 -40.82 -30.38
CA LYS A 3 -24.10 -39.52 -30.88
C LYS A 3 -23.04 -38.45 -30.58
N ARG A 4 -22.46 -37.94 -31.67
CA ARG A 4 -21.50 -36.82 -31.75
C ARG A 4 -22.23 -35.48 -31.69
N SER A 5 -21.42 -34.42 -31.60
CA SER A 5 -21.69 -33.02 -32.02
C SER A 5 -22.20 -32.12 -30.87
N LEU A 6 -21.74 -30.89 -30.66
CA LEU A 6 -21.32 -29.84 -31.59
C LEU A 6 -20.24 -28.91 -30.99
N VAL A 7 -19.31 -28.50 -31.84
CA VAL A 7 -18.42 -27.34 -31.69
C VAL A 7 -19.22 -26.10 -32.09
N ASN A 8 -19.20 -25.04 -31.28
CA ASN A 8 -19.66 -23.70 -31.69
C ASN A 8 -18.52 -22.69 -31.49
N VAL A 9 -17.91 -22.31 -32.61
CA VAL A 9 -17.10 -21.10 -32.76
C VAL A 9 -18.07 -19.95 -33.05
N ALA A 10 -18.01 -18.87 -32.29
CA ALA A 10 -18.65 -17.61 -32.62
C ALA A 10 -17.62 -16.48 -32.55
N LEU A 11 -17.19 -16.08 -33.74
CA LEU A 11 -16.41 -14.91 -34.10
C LEU A 11 -17.33 -13.69 -34.06
N SER A 12 -16.98 -12.64 -33.32
CA SER A 12 -17.59 -11.32 -33.46
C SER A 12 -16.55 -10.21 -33.30
N LEU A 13 -16.55 -9.35 -34.31
CA LEU A 13 -15.59 -8.32 -34.69
C LEU A 13 -16.09 -6.92 -34.26
N ALA A 14 -15.14 -6.02 -34.03
CA ALA A 14 -15.21 -4.55 -34.14
C ALA A 14 -16.02 -3.73 -33.12
N LEU A 15 -15.37 -2.73 -32.52
CA LEU A 15 -15.54 -1.32 -32.90
C LEU A 15 -14.62 -0.42 -32.04
N THR A 16 -13.72 0.29 -32.72
CA THR A 16 -12.84 1.33 -32.18
C THR A 16 -13.57 2.68 -32.14
N VAL A 17 -13.58 3.35 -31.00
CA VAL A 17 -14.03 4.76 -30.83
C VAL A 17 -13.05 5.40 -29.81
N SER A 18 -12.06 6.18 -30.26
CA SER A 18 -12.06 7.65 -30.44
C SER A 18 -11.61 8.42 -29.19
N TRP A 19 -10.47 9.14 -29.28
CA TRP A 19 -10.39 10.61 -29.30
C TRP A 19 -8.96 11.11 -29.00
N PRO A 20 -8.55 12.26 -29.58
CA PRO A 20 -7.28 12.91 -29.27
C PRO A 20 -7.37 13.64 -27.93
N LEU A 21 -6.48 13.33 -26.98
CA LEU A 21 -6.27 14.22 -25.84
C LEU A 21 -5.41 15.40 -26.27
N MET A 22 -6.06 16.56 -26.38
CA MET A 22 -5.42 17.86 -26.34
C MET A 22 -4.66 18.02 -25.01
N ALA A 23 -3.35 18.27 -25.10
CA ALA A 23 -2.55 18.71 -23.96
C ALA A 23 -2.85 20.19 -23.68
N ALA A 24 -3.63 20.46 -22.64
CA ALA A 24 -3.65 21.78 -22.03
C ALA A 24 -2.41 21.89 -21.12
N ALA A 25 -1.45 22.72 -21.52
CA ALA A 25 -0.42 23.23 -20.63
C ALA A 25 -1.10 24.21 -19.66
N ALA A 26 -1.20 23.82 -18.40
CA ALA A 26 -1.61 24.70 -17.32
C ALA A 26 -0.35 25.18 -16.60
N ASP A 27 0.03 26.43 -16.85
CA ASP A 27 0.94 27.18 -16.00
C ASP A 27 0.28 27.40 -14.64
N HIS A 28 0.85 26.80 -13.59
CA HIS A 28 0.57 27.15 -12.21
C HIS A 28 1.81 27.81 -11.61
N THR A 29 2.01 29.08 -11.95
CA THR A 29 2.74 30.01 -11.08
C THR A 29 1.82 30.31 -9.91
N GLY A 30 2.09 29.69 -8.75
CA GLY A 30 1.25 29.82 -7.57
C GLY A 30 2.00 29.47 -6.29
N MET A 31 2.50 30.51 -5.63
CA MET A 31 2.77 30.60 -4.20
C MET A 31 3.80 29.63 -3.61
N ALA A 32 5.05 30.09 -3.62
CA ALA A 32 6.06 29.73 -2.63
C ALA A 32 5.59 30.14 -1.21
N GLY A 33 4.78 29.29 -0.59
CA GLY A 33 4.59 29.28 0.85
C GLY A 33 5.53 28.25 1.44
N THR A 34 6.71 28.70 1.88
CA THR A 34 7.56 27.94 2.81
C THR A 34 6.80 27.77 4.13
N VAL A 35 5.93 26.75 4.19
CA VAL A 35 5.66 26.10 5.47
C VAL A 35 6.94 25.35 5.77
N GLU A 36 7.70 25.89 6.70
CA GLU A 36 8.81 25.20 7.36
C GLU A 36 8.24 23.89 7.88
N ARG A 37 8.46 22.82 7.10
CA ARG A 37 8.09 21.47 7.46
C ARG A 37 8.98 21.14 8.64
N THR A 38 8.49 21.35 9.85
CA THR A 38 9.08 20.82 11.07
C THR A 38 9.31 19.35 10.81
N LYS A 39 10.56 19.01 10.49
CA LYS A 39 11.03 17.67 10.22
C LYS A 39 10.94 16.96 11.55
N VAL A 40 9.77 16.38 11.83
CA VAL A 40 9.56 15.55 13.01
C VAL A 40 10.64 14.47 12.93
N PRO A 41 11.59 14.42 13.87
CA PRO A 41 12.70 13.48 13.77
C PRO A 41 12.15 12.07 13.99
N HIS A 42 11.97 11.30 12.90
CA HIS A 42 11.76 9.86 13.00
C HIS A 42 13.04 9.23 13.52
N LYS A 43 13.01 8.78 14.78
CA LYS A 43 14.20 8.41 15.54
C LYS A 43 14.82 7.10 15.04
N LYS A 44 14.02 6.20 14.43
CA LYS A 44 14.44 4.97 13.74
C LYS A 44 13.41 4.57 12.68
N THR A 45 13.87 4.35 11.45
CA THR A 45 13.10 3.70 10.37
C THR A 45 13.67 2.30 10.16
N SER A 46 12.81 1.27 10.21
CA SER A 46 13.20 -0.10 9.90
C SER A 46 12.58 -0.50 8.56
N SER A 47 13.41 -0.78 7.56
CA SER A 47 12.96 -1.40 6.31
C SER A 47 12.61 -2.87 6.55
N LEU A 48 11.51 -3.33 5.99
CA LEU A 48 11.07 -4.72 6.05
C LEU A 48 11.36 -5.41 4.71
N ASP A 49 11.56 -6.73 4.75
CA ASP A 49 11.87 -7.52 3.55
C ASP A 49 10.76 -7.40 2.51
N ALA A 50 11.14 -6.96 1.31
CA ALA A 50 10.20 -6.77 0.21
C ALA A 50 9.69 -8.10 -0.34
N GLN A 51 8.46 -8.11 -0.83
CA GLN A 51 7.82 -9.26 -1.47
C GLN A 51 7.35 -8.90 -2.87
N THR A 52 7.35 -9.88 -3.76
CA THR A 52 6.77 -9.74 -5.10
C THR A 52 5.67 -10.76 -5.29
N VAL A 53 4.47 -10.29 -5.63
CA VAL A 53 3.30 -11.12 -5.92
C VAL A 53 2.70 -10.63 -7.23
N ASP A 54 2.55 -11.54 -8.21
CA ASP A 54 1.99 -11.24 -9.53
C ASP A 54 2.62 -10.01 -10.22
N GLY A 55 3.96 -9.89 -10.15
CA GLY A 55 4.71 -8.79 -10.76
C GLY A 55 4.63 -7.45 -10.02
N ILE A 56 3.93 -7.40 -8.89
CA ILE A 56 3.86 -6.24 -8.00
C ILE A 56 4.83 -6.45 -6.84
N LYS A 57 5.81 -5.56 -6.70
CA LYS A 57 6.71 -5.55 -5.56
C LYS A 57 6.13 -4.65 -4.47
N ALA A 58 5.99 -5.19 -3.27
CA ALA A 58 5.64 -4.45 -2.07
C ALA A 58 6.87 -4.34 -1.16
N SER A 59 7.22 -3.12 -0.74
CA SER A 59 8.19 -2.88 0.33
C SER A 59 7.53 -2.12 1.47
N ALA A 60 7.96 -2.39 2.69
CA ALA A 60 7.40 -1.73 3.87
C ALA A 60 8.50 -1.12 4.74
N GLN A 61 8.13 -0.06 5.43
CA GLN A 61 8.96 0.59 6.45
C GLN A 61 8.14 0.76 7.72
N LEU A 62 8.79 0.59 8.87
CA LEU A 62 8.20 0.83 10.18
C LEU A 62 9.01 1.92 10.88
N ASN A 63 8.39 3.09 11.03
CA ASN A 63 9.00 4.24 11.71
C ASN A 63 8.56 4.26 13.17
N ASP A 64 9.50 4.42 14.11
CA ASP A 64 9.14 4.75 15.48
C ASP A 64 8.70 6.23 15.54
N VAL A 65 7.45 6.43 15.95
CA VAL A 65 6.82 7.75 16.11
C VAL A 65 6.32 7.99 17.54
N ARG A 66 6.67 7.12 18.51
CA ARG A 66 6.20 7.20 19.90
C ARG A 66 6.36 8.58 20.49
N GLU A 67 7.53 9.19 20.30
CA GLU A 67 7.83 10.51 20.86
C GLU A 67 6.94 11.61 20.28
N ALA A 68 6.67 11.56 18.97
CA ALA A 68 5.83 12.53 18.30
C ALA A 68 4.35 12.35 18.67
N MET A 69 3.87 11.11 18.71
CA MET A 69 2.50 10.79 19.07
C MET A 69 2.21 11.10 20.54
N ALA A 70 3.13 10.78 21.46
CA ALA A 70 3.00 11.13 22.87
C ALA A 70 2.88 12.65 23.09
N LYS A 71 3.69 13.46 22.38
CA LYS A 71 3.58 14.93 22.42
C LYS A 71 2.23 15.44 21.91
N ALA A 72 1.58 14.70 21.02
CA ALA A 72 0.24 14.98 20.51
C ALA A 72 -0.88 14.33 21.35
N GLY A 73 -0.58 13.72 22.50
CA GLY A 73 -1.56 13.05 23.36
C GLY A 73 -2.13 11.75 22.76
N LYS A 74 -1.38 11.11 21.87
CA LYS A 74 -1.76 9.90 21.13
C LYS A 74 -0.95 8.68 21.60
N GLU A 75 -1.55 7.50 21.48
CA GLU A 75 -0.97 6.24 21.98
C GLU A 75 -0.24 5.43 20.91
N GLU A 76 -0.38 5.81 19.64
CA GLU A 76 0.30 5.12 18.55
C GLU A 76 1.81 5.28 18.67
N THR A 77 2.49 4.24 18.23
CA THR A 77 3.91 4.03 18.51
C THR A 77 4.74 3.95 17.24
N HIS A 78 4.14 3.43 16.18
CA HIS A 78 4.82 3.21 14.92
C HIS A 78 3.96 3.68 13.76
N HIS A 79 4.60 4.20 12.73
CA HIS A 79 3.96 4.49 11.45
C HIS A 79 4.41 3.42 10.45
N LEU A 80 3.47 2.61 9.96
CA LEU A 80 3.72 1.63 8.91
C LEU A 80 3.54 2.31 7.56
N LEU A 81 4.56 2.27 6.72
CA LEU A 81 4.51 2.73 5.34
C LEU A 81 4.62 1.52 4.40
N VAL A 82 3.79 1.47 3.37
CA VAL A 82 3.83 0.44 2.34
C VAL A 82 3.91 1.09 0.97
N PHE A 83 4.84 0.60 0.16
CA PHE A 83 5.12 1.07 -1.20
C PHE A 83 4.85 -0.08 -2.16
N PHE A 84 4.23 0.22 -3.30
CA PHE A 84 3.99 -0.75 -4.36
C PHE A 84 4.64 -0.28 -5.66
N THR A 85 5.40 -1.15 -6.31
CA THR A 85 6.02 -0.89 -7.61
C THR A 85 5.77 -2.01 -8.60
N ASN A 86 5.76 -1.69 -9.89
CA ASN A 86 5.71 -2.68 -10.96
C ASN A 86 7.10 -3.25 -11.25
N GLN A 87 7.18 -4.18 -12.20
CA GLN A 87 8.44 -4.80 -12.61
C GLN A 87 9.46 -3.78 -13.17
N ALA A 88 9.00 -2.65 -13.72
CA ALA A 88 9.86 -1.56 -14.19
C ALA A 88 10.31 -0.62 -13.04
N GLY A 89 9.89 -0.89 -11.80
CA GLY A 89 10.19 -0.07 -10.63
C GLY A 89 9.31 1.19 -10.49
N ALA A 90 8.33 1.40 -11.38
CA ALA A 90 7.41 2.52 -11.28
C ALA A 90 6.39 2.29 -10.17
N ALA A 91 6.09 3.34 -9.40
CA ALA A 91 5.09 3.30 -8.33
C ALA A 91 3.69 2.99 -8.88
N ILE A 92 2.95 2.15 -8.17
CA ILE A 92 1.58 1.77 -8.52
C ILE A 92 0.64 2.20 -7.40
N LYS A 93 -0.53 2.72 -7.80
CA LYS A 93 -1.62 3.01 -6.88
C LYS A 93 -2.56 1.81 -6.79
N SER A 94 -2.90 1.45 -5.57
CA SER A 94 -3.97 0.52 -5.22
C SER A 94 -5.24 1.30 -4.86
N ASP A 95 -6.40 0.76 -5.22
CA ASP A 95 -7.71 1.34 -4.89
C ASP A 95 -8.09 1.02 -3.44
N VAL A 96 -7.73 -0.18 -2.98
CA VAL A 96 -7.91 -0.63 -1.60
C VAL A 96 -6.58 -1.06 -1.03
N VAL A 97 -6.25 -0.59 0.17
CA VAL A 97 -5.11 -1.08 0.96
C VAL A 97 -5.53 -1.18 2.41
N ALA A 98 -5.35 -2.33 3.02
CA ALA A 98 -5.60 -2.54 4.44
C ALA A 98 -4.54 -3.46 5.05
N VAL A 99 -4.21 -3.26 6.32
CA VAL A 99 -3.30 -4.12 7.07
C VAL A 99 -4.05 -4.81 8.20
N LYS A 100 -3.70 -6.06 8.42
CA LYS A 100 -4.05 -6.80 9.61
C LYS A 100 -2.78 -7.11 10.37
N VAL A 101 -2.79 -6.82 11.67
CA VAL A 101 -1.62 -6.94 12.53
C VAL A 101 -1.79 -8.16 13.42
N THR A 102 -0.79 -9.03 13.44
CA THR A 102 -0.69 -10.13 14.40
C THR A 102 0.35 -9.76 15.45
N SER A 103 -0.03 -9.77 16.72
CA SER A 103 0.86 -9.49 17.84
C SER A 103 1.79 -10.66 18.18
N PRO A 104 2.82 -10.44 19.03
CA PRO A 104 3.78 -11.47 19.40
C PRO A 104 3.19 -12.70 20.08
N ASP A 105 2.04 -12.56 20.73
CA ASP A 105 1.25 -13.65 21.31
C ASP A 105 0.36 -14.39 20.30
N GLY A 106 0.44 -14.02 19.01
CA GLY A 106 -0.33 -14.62 17.92
C GLY A 106 -1.75 -14.09 17.79
N ILE A 107 -2.16 -13.08 18.56
CA ILE A 107 -3.50 -12.51 18.44
C ILE A 107 -3.58 -11.65 17.17
N GLU A 108 -4.59 -11.95 16.35
CA GLU A 108 -4.85 -11.23 15.11
C GLU A 108 -5.85 -10.09 15.35
N GLY A 109 -5.49 -8.88 14.90
CA GLY A 109 -6.34 -7.71 14.98
C GLY A 109 -7.36 -7.60 13.83
N GLN A 110 -8.15 -6.53 13.88
CA GLN A 110 -9.02 -6.15 12.76
C GLN A 110 -8.20 -5.60 11.58
N ALA A 111 -8.82 -5.59 10.40
CA ALA A 111 -8.23 -4.93 9.24
C ALA A 111 -8.34 -3.41 9.38
N LEU A 112 -7.20 -2.73 9.31
CA LEU A 112 -7.08 -1.27 9.38
C LEU A 112 -6.81 -0.73 7.96
N PRO A 113 -7.59 0.24 7.47
CA PRO A 113 -7.33 0.85 6.18
C PRO A 113 -6.02 1.65 6.22
N LEU A 114 -5.22 1.55 5.15
CA LEU A 114 -4.06 2.43 4.97
C LEU A 114 -4.45 3.60 4.09
N HIS A 115 -3.98 4.78 4.46
CA HIS A 115 -4.27 6.03 3.77
C HIS A 115 -3.19 6.33 2.74
N GLY A 116 -3.58 6.74 1.54
CA GLY A 116 -2.63 7.18 0.51
C GLY A 116 -1.96 8.50 0.90
N MET A 117 -0.62 8.52 0.91
CA MET A 117 0.22 9.64 1.35
C MET A 117 1.25 10.01 0.26
N GLY A 118 0.78 10.11 -0.99
CA GLY A 118 1.62 10.35 -2.16
C GLY A 118 1.95 9.04 -2.89
N LEU A 119 3.21 8.60 -2.82
CA LEU A 119 3.69 7.36 -3.47
C LEU A 119 3.59 6.11 -2.57
N HIS A 120 3.05 6.25 -1.37
CA HIS A 120 2.94 5.16 -0.39
C HIS A 120 1.61 5.25 0.37
N TYR A 121 1.35 4.19 1.12
CA TYR A 121 0.19 4.01 1.96
C TYR A 121 0.63 3.91 3.42
N GLY A 122 -0.02 4.64 4.31
CA GLY A 122 0.40 4.78 5.71
C GLY A 122 -0.71 4.54 6.72
N VAL A 123 -0.34 4.02 7.90
CA VAL A 123 -1.21 3.96 9.08
C VAL A 123 -0.38 4.01 10.37
N ASP A 124 -0.89 4.72 11.36
CA ASP A 124 -0.32 4.74 12.71
C ASP A 124 -0.82 3.54 13.51
N LEU A 125 0.08 2.85 14.21
CA LEU A 125 -0.17 1.61 14.93
C LEU A 125 0.29 1.70 16.38
N LYS A 126 -0.54 1.16 17.27
CA LYS A 126 -0.15 0.89 18.66
C LYS A 126 0.44 -0.52 18.76
N LEU A 127 1.77 -0.63 18.81
CA LEU A 127 2.50 -1.88 19.01
C LEU A 127 2.96 -1.90 20.47
N ALA A 128 2.07 -2.38 21.36
CA ALA A 128 2.19 -2.18 22.79
C ALA A 128 3.19 -3.11 23.49
N GLN A 129 3.57 -4.22 22.86
CA GLN A 129 4.41 -5.25 23.47
C GLN A 129 5.72 -5.40 22.67
N PRO A 130 6.83 -5.71 23.32
CA PRO A 130 8.03 -6.14 22.61
C PRO A 130 7.82 -7.55 22.01
N GLY A 131 8.44 -7.82 20.87
CA GLY A 131 8.38 -9.12 20.20
C GLY A 131 8.13 -9.02 18.70
N THR A 132 7.94 -10.17 18.05
CA THR A 132 7.74 -10.24 16.61
C THR A 132 6.28 -9.96 16.24
N TYR A 133 6.07 -8.94 15.42
CA TYR A 133 4.77 -8.65 14.80
C TYR A 133 4.75 -9.12 13.35
N GLN A 134 3.58 -9.51 12.88
CA GLN A 134 3.30 -9.73 11.45
C GLN A 134 2.30 -8.70 10.93
N PHE A 135 2.50 -8.25 9.70
CA PHE A 135 1.67 -7.28 9.00
C PHE A 135 1.19 -7.89 7.69
N ALA A 136 -0.04 -8.39 7.67
CA ALA A 136 -0.68 -8.88 6.46
C ALA A 136 -1.37 -7.72 5.73
N VAL A 137 -0.75 -7.23 4.66
CA VAL A 137 -1.25 -6.13 3.84
C VAL A 137 -2.02 -6.70 2.67
N GLY A 138 -3.34 -6.51 2.68
CA GLY A 138 -4.24 -6.83 1.59
C GLY A 138 -4.44 -5.64 0.66
N THR A 139 -4.48 -5.89 -0.64
CA THR A 139 -4.70 -4.86 -1.66
C THR A 139 -5.73 -5.27 -2.70
N GLN A 140 -6.30 -4.28 -3.38
CA GLN A 140 -6.98 -4.45 -4.66
C GLN A 140 -6.56 -3.30 -5.58
N PHE A 141 -5.90 -3.66 -6.68
CA PHE A 141 -5.46 -2.71 -7.70
C PHE A 141 -6.53 -2.55 -8.79
N SER A 142 -6.29 -1.64 -9.73
CA SER A 142 -7.19 -1.34 -10.85
C SER A 142 -7.45 -2.53 -11.79
N ASP A 143 -6.62 -3.57 -11.73
CA ASP A 143 -6.86 -4.83 -12.43
C ASP A 143 -7.91 -5.73 -11.77
N GLY A 144 -8.49 -5.28 -10.65
CA GLY A 144 -9.52 -5.97 -9.88
C GLY A 144 -9.00 -7.13 -9.03
N LYS A 145 -7.72 -7.53 -9.18
CA LYS A 145 -7.16 -8.69 -8.47
C LYS A 145 -6.77 -8.31 -7.04
N LYS A 146 -7.22 -9.12 -6.10
CA LYS A 146 -6.82 -9.03 -4.69
C LYS A 146 -5.46 -9.68 -4.49
N ARG A 147 -4.58 -9.03 -3.74
CA ARG A 147 -3.25 -9.54 -3.40
C ARG A 147 -2.99 -9.37 -1.91
N GLN A 148 -2.08 -10.17 -1.38
CA GLN A 148 -1.64 -10.07 0.01
C GLN A 148 -0.12 -10.15 0.10
N PHE A 149 0.46 -9.34 0.97
CA PHE A 149 1.88 -9.31 1.29
C PHE A 149 2.05 -9.40 2.81
N VAL A 150 2.98 -10.21 3.32
CA VAL A 150 3.09 -10.46 4.77
C VAL A 150 4.47 -10.06 5.28
N PHE A 151 4.57 -8.92 5.95
CA PHE A 151 5.84 -8.45 6.51
C PHE A 151 5.97 -8.88 7.97
N SER A 152 7.20 -9.03 8.46
CA SER A 152 7.46 -9.34 9.87
C SER A 152 8.61 -8.49 10.41
N THR A 153 8.54 -8.10 11.68
CA THR A 153 9.65 -7.43 12.37
C THR A 153 9.58 -7.58 13.87
N ALA A 154 10.73 -7.52 14.54
CA ALA A 154 10.81 -7.48 15.98
C ALA A 154 10.74 -6.04 16.48
N VAL A 155 9.75 -5.74 17.32
CA VAL A 155 9.62 -4.49 18.06
C VAL A 155 10.31 -4.64 19.40
N LYS A 156 11.03 -3.60 19.82
CA LYS A 156 11.75 -3.52 21.09
C LYS A 156 11.11 -2.48 22.02
#